data_AF-A0AAE3XE00-F1
#
_entry.id   AF-A0AAE3XE00-F1
#
_cell.length_a   1.000
_cell.length_b   1.000
_cell.length_c   1.000
_cell.angle_alpha   90.00
_cell.angle_beta   90.00
_cell.angle_gamma   90.00
#
_symmetry.space_group_name_H-M   'P 1'
#
loop_
_entity.id
_entity.type
_entity.pdbx_description
1 polymer ?
#
loop_
_entity_poly.entity_id
_entity_poly.type
_entity_poly.pdbx_seq_one_letter_code
_entity_poly.pdbx_strand_id
1 'polypeptide(L)'
;MHEETGLSVLDPLLFTVVSGPDTFVRLPNGDEFYQVSAAYVVRRWEGVPRADGLEGTELRFWPLDALPHGLGPVDRAALAHLRVCVGVL
;
A
#
# COMPACT_ATOMS: atom_id res chain seq x y z
N MET A 1 -0.59 -9.43 -1.71
CA MET A 1 -2.04 -9.66 -1.52
C MET A 1 -2.33 -11.09 -1.07
N HIS A 2 -2.48 -12.09 -1.94
CA HIS A 2 -2.89 -13.43 -1.49
C HIS A 2 -1.93 -14.08 -0.47
N GLU A 3 -0.62 -14.03 -0.73
CA GLU A 3 0.43 -14.58 0.12
C GLU A 3 0.36 -14.06 1.57
N GLU A 4 0.40 -12.75 1.75
CA GLU A 4 0.44 -12.10 3.08
C GLU A 4 -0.93 -11.96 3.78
N THR A 5 -2.04 -11.98 3.02
CA THR A 5 -3.37 -11.60 3.55
C THR A 5 -4.46 -12.66 3.42
N GLY A 6 -4.21 -13.70 2.62
CA GLY A 6 -5.22 -14.69 2.22
C GLY A 6 -6.31 -14.16 1.27
N LEU A 7 -6.24 -12.89 0.85
CA LEU A 7 -7.25 -12.28 -0.02
C LEU A 7 -6.93 -12.49 -1.50
N SER A 8 -7.91 -13.00 -2.24
CA SER A 8 -7.88 -13.07 -3.70
C SER A 8 -8.62 -11.86 -4.27
N VAL A 9 -7.88 -10.93 -4.90
CA VAL A 9 -8.46 -9.69 -5.44
C VAL A 9 -9.21 -9.95 -6.75
N LEU A 10 -10.34 -9.25 -6.93
CA LEU A 10 -11.16 -9.31 -8.14
C LEU A 10 -11.17 -7.93 -8.81
N ASP A 11 -11.06 -7.91 -10.14
CA ASP A 11 -11.12 -6.71 -10.98
C ASP A 11 -10.20 -5.56 -10.49
N PRO A 12 -8.88 -5.78 -10.27
CA PRO A 12 -7.98 -4.73 -9.81
C PRO A 12 -7.85 -3.63 -10.88
N LEU A 13 -8.08 -2.38 -10.48
CA LEU A 13 -7.92 -1.22 -11.35
C LEU A 13 -6.59 -0.55 -11.07
N LEU A 14 -5.71 -0.45 -12.07
CA LEU A 14 -4.48 0.33 -11.94
C LEU A 14 -4.86 1.78 -11.63
N PHE A 15 -4.39 2.28 -10.50
CA PHE A 15 -4.70 3.63 -10.05
C PHE A 15 -3.57 4.59 -10.40
N THR A 16 -2.34 4.27 -9.97
CA THR A 16 -1.17 5.10 -10.25
C THR A 16 0.10 4.27 -10.16
N VAL A 17 1.17 4.82 -10.73
CA VAL A 17 2.54 4.34 -10.51
C VAL A 17 3.30 5.45 -9.78
N VAL A 18 3.82 5.13 -8.60
CA VAL A 18 4.68 6.03 -7.83
C VAL A 18 6.13 5.66 -8.12
N SER A 19 6.91 6.64 -8.56
CA SER A 19 8.33 6.50 -8.88
C SER A 19 9.01 7.87 -8.80
N GLY A 20 10.34 7.89 -8.99
CA GLY A 20 11.14 9.11 -9.08
C GLY A 20 12.07 9.31 -7.88
N PRO A 21 12.78 10.44 -7.82
CA PRO A 21 13.80 10.68 -6.80
C PRO A 21 13.28 10.61 -5.36
N ASP A 22 12.01 10.97 -5.15
CA ASP A 22 11.37 10.99 -3.83
C ASP A 22 11.09 9.59 -3.26
N THR A 23 11.37 8.52 -4.03
CA THR A 23 11.25 7.13 -3.58
C THR A 23 12.58 6.49 -3.19
N PHE A 24 13.64 7.30 -3.05
CA PHE A 24 14.94 6.84 -2.55
C PHE A 24 14.83 6.32 -1.12
N VAL A 25 15.40 5.15 -0.88
CA VAL A 25 15.52 4.52 0.43
C VAL A 25 16.96 4.07 0.63
N ARG A 26 17.51 4.38 1.81
CA ARG A 26 18.76 3.79 2.31
C ARG A 26 18.44 2.95 3.55
N LEU A 27 18.76 1.67 3.49
CA LEU A 27 18.56 0.72 4.58
C LEU A 27 19.65 0.86 5.65
N PRO A 28 19.41 0.37 6.90
CA PRO A 28 20.41 0.45 7.97
C PRO A 28 21.74 -0.25 7.66
N ASN A 29 21.73 -1.25 6.79
CA ASN A 29 22.94 -1.95 6.33
C ASN A 29 23.71 -1.18 5.25
N GLY A 30 23.24 -0.01 4.82
CA GLY A 30 23.87 0.84 3.81
C GLY A 30 23.37 0.59 2.39
N ASP A 31 22.52 -0.41 2.16
CA ASP A 31 21.95 -0.67 0.84
C ASP A 31 21.01 0.45 0.40
N GLU A 32 21.05 0.76 -0.89
CA GLU A 32 20.30 1.86 -1.49
C GLU A 32 19.46 1.39 -2.65
N PHE A 33 18.25 1.92 -2.75
CA PHE A 33 17.38 1.68 -3.89
C PHE A 33 16.39 2.83 -4.10
N TYR A 34 15.84 2.89 -5.31
CA TYR A 34 14.67 3.71 -5.62
C TYR A 34 13.47 2.78 -5.82
N GLN A 35 12.38 3.06 -5.12
CA GLN A 35 11.18 2.24 -5.24
C GLN A 35 10.33 2.67 -6.45
N VAL A 36 9.85 1.71 -7.23
CA VAL A 36 8.82 1.91 -8.25
C VAL A 36 7.63 1.03 -7.85
N SER A 37 6.48 1.63 -7.61
CA SER A 37 5.30 0.92 -7.09
C SER A 37 4.05 1.23 -7.89
N ALA A 38 3.41 0.18 -8.39
CA ALA A 38 2.08 0.26 -9.01
C ALA A 38 1.01 0.05 -7.94
N ALA A 39 0.19 1.06 -7.69
CA ALA A 39 -0.93 1.00 -6.77
C ALA A 39 -2.22 0.67 -7.54
N TYR A 40 -3.02 -0.24 -6.98
CA TYR A 40 -4.29 -0.68 -7.55
C TYR A 40 -5.44 -0.36 -6.58
N VAL A 41 -6.59 0.00 -7.12
CA VAL A 41 -7.85 0.06 -6.37
C VAL A 41 -8.56 -1.27 -6.55
N VAL A 42 -8.86 -1.92 -5.43
CA VAL A 42 -9.61 -3.18 -5.36
C VAL A 42 -10.88 -2.92 -4.57
N ARG A 43 -12.03 -3.27 -5.16
CA ARG A 43 -13.35 -3.11 -4.52
C ARG A 43 -14.04 -4.45 -4.22
N ARG A 44 -13.52 -5.53 -4.79
CA ARG A 44 -14.08 -6.88 -4.68
C ARG A 44 -12.94 -7.85 -4.42
N TRP A 45 -13.17 -8.79 -3.51
CA TRP A 45 -12.21 -9.84 -3.19
C TRP A 45 -12.93 -11.07 -2.64
N GLU A 46 -12.22 -12.18 -2.63
CA GLU A 46 -12.60 -13.41 -1.95
C GLU A 46 -11.64 -13.71 -0.80
N GLY A 47 -12.13 -14.46 0.20
CA GLY A 47 -11.38 -14.78 1.42
C GLY A 47 -11.71 -13.87 2.60
N VAL A 48 -11.12 -14.20 3.75
CA VAL A 48 -11.24 -13.44 5.00
C VAL A 48 -9.86 -12.86 5.32
N PRO A 49 -9.73 -11.55 5.59
CA PRO A 49 -8.45 -10.94 5.89
C PRO A 49 -7.75 -11.65 7.06
N ARG A 50 -6.55 -12.18 6.82
CA ARG A 50 -5.71 -12.78 7.85
C ARG A 50 -4.24 -12.55 7.51
N ALA A 51 -3.48 -11.97 8.43
CA ALA A 51 -2.03 -11.87 8.29
C ALA A 51 -1.40 -13.27 8.22
N ASP A 52 -0.34 -13.41 7.43
CA ASP A 52 0.41 -14.67 7.29
C ASP A 52 1.22 -15.06 8.55
N GLY A 53 1.55 -14.09 9.40
CA GLY A 53 2.40 -14.29 10.58
C GLY A 53 3.89 -14.41 10.24
N LEU A 54 4.29 -14.22 8.98
CA LEU A 54 5.67 -14.27 8.51
C LEU A 54 6.21 -12.86 8.30
N GLU A 55 5.48 -12.05 7.53
CA GLU A 55 5.84 -10.66 7.24
C GLU A 55 4.95 -9.68 8.03
N GLY A 56 3.69 -10.05 8.26
CA GLY A 56 2.71 -9.24 8.99
C GLY A 56 2.25 -9.88 10.30
N THR A 57 2.12 -9.08 11.36
CA THR A 57 1.56 -9.53 12.66
C THR A 57 0.08 -9.18 12.82
N GLU A 58 -0.41 -8.19 12.09
CA GLU A 58 -1.79 -7.73 12.12
C GLU A 58 -2.26 -7.35 10.71
N LEU A 59 -3.52 -7.64 10.40
CA LEU A 59 -4.17 -7.16 9.19
C LEU A 59 -5.58 -6.63 9.52
N ARG A 60 -5.82 -5.36 9.19
CA ARG A 60 -7.14 -4.74 9.33
C ARG A 60 -7.34 -3.61 8.33
N PHE A 61 -8.60 -3.27 8.09
CA PHE A 61 -8.96 -2.06 7.37
C PHE A 61 -8.90 -0.84 8.28
N TRP A 62 -8.42 0.27 7.73
CA TRP A 62 -8.32 1.55 8.40
C TRP A 62 -9.13 2.59 7.62
N PRO A 63 -9.84 3.50 8.31
CA PRO A 63 -10.47 4.62 7.63
C PRO A 63 -9.40 5.59 7.12
N LEU A 64 -9.68 6.30 6.02
CA LEU A 64 -8.69 7.13 5.31
C LEU A 64 -8.18 8.31 6.14
N ASP A 65 -8.95 8.74 7.13
CA ASP A 65 -8.65 9.81 8.08
C ASP A 65 -8.01 9.32 9.40
N ALA A 66 -7.90 8.01 9.62
CA ALA A 66 -7.24 7.42 10.78
C ALA A 66 -6.26 6.30 10.39
N LEU A 67 -5.37 6.58 9.44
CA LEU A 67 -4.30 5.68 9.03
C LEU A 67 -3.24 5.51 10.14
N PRO A 68 -2.54 4.37 10.18
CA PRO A 68 -1.42 4.18 11.10
C PRO A 68 -0.26 5.12 10.79
N HIS A 69 0.56 5.39 11.81
CA HIS A 69 1.82 6.12 11.64
C HIS A 69 2.87 5.24 10.93
N GLY A 70 3.92 5.87 10.41
CA GLY A 70 5.08 5.14 9.87
C GLY A 70 4.92 4.58 8.45
N LEU A 71 3.92 5.04 7.68
CA LEU A 71 3.76 4.66 6.27
C LEU A 71 5.03 4.91 5.44
N GLY A 72 5.26 4.13 4.38
CA GLY A 72 6.39 4.36 3.47
C GLY A 72 6.19 5.62 2.61
N PRO A 73 7.25 6.10 1.93
CA PRO A 73 7.15 7.24 1.01
C PRO A 73 6.19 6.96 -0.15
N VAL A 74 6.23 5.75 -0.72
CA VAL A 74 5.33 5.38 -1.83
C VAL A 74 3.88 5.26 -1.39
N ASP A 75 3.62 4.74 -0.19
CA ASP A 75 2.27 4.60 0.36
C ASP A 75 1.64 5.98 0.59
N ARG A 76 2.41 6.89 1.19
CA ARG A 76 1.97 8.28 1.41
C ARG A 76 1.64 8.97 0.10
N ALA A 77 2.47 8.81 -0.93
CA ALA A 77 2.24 9.42 -2.23
C ALA A 77 0.96 8.86 -2.90
N ALA A 78 0.79 7.54 -2.91
CA ALA A 78 -0.41 6.90 -3.45
C ALA A 78 -1.69 7.35 -2.69
N LEU A 79 -1.65 7.43 -1.36
CA LEU A 79 -2.76 7.89 -0.54
C LEU A 79 -3.08 9.37 -0.73
N ALA A 80 -2.07 10.23 -0.94
CA ALA A 80 -2.29 11.64 -1.27
C ALA A 80 -3.03 11.80 -2.61
N HIS A 81 -2.67 11.02 -3.63
CA HIS A 81 -3.41 10.99 -4.88
C HIS A 81 -4.85 10.49 -4.68
N LEU A 82 -5.03 9.42 -3.89
CA LEU A 82 -6.35 8.86 -3.62
C LEU A 82 -7.27 9.89 -2.97
N ARG A 83 -6.77 10.61 -1.96
CA ARG A 83 -7.49 11.67 -1.23
C ARG A 83 -8.05 12.76 -2.15
N VAL A 84 -7.22 13.23 -3.09
CA VAL A 84 -7.66 14.19 -4.12
C VAL A 84 -8.78 13.61 -4.98
N CYS A 85 -8.65 12.36 -5.42
CA CYS A 85 -9.67 11.71 -6.26
C CYS A 85 -11.00 11.46 -5.54
N VAL A 86 -10.98 11.21 -4.22
CA VAL A 86 -12.19 10.94 -3.43
C VAL A 86 -12.77 12.18 -2.74
N GLY A 87 -12.19 13.36 -2.98
CA GLY A 87 -12.68 14.63 -2.43
C GLY A 87 -12.47 14.81 -0.92
N VAL A 88 -11.51 14.08 -0.34
CA VAL A 88 -11.12 14.20 1.06
C VAL A 88 -9.80 14.97 1.09
N LEU A 89 -9.84 16.26 1.45
CA LEU A 89 -8.65 17.11 1.62
C LEU A 89 -8.00 16.88 2.99
#